data_AF-A0A6I3WBY3-F1
#
_entry.id   AF-A0A6I3WBY3-F1
#
_cell.length_a   1.000
_cell.length_b   1.000
_cell.length_c   1.000
_cell.angle_alpha   90.00
_cell.angle_beta   90.00
_cell.angle_gamma   90.00
#
_symmetry.space_group_name_H-M   'P 1'
#
loop_
_entity.id
_entity.type
_entity.pdbx_description
1 polymer ?
#
loop_
_entity_poly.entity_id
_entity_poly.type
_entity_poly.pdbx_seq_one_letter_code
_entity_poly.pdbx_strand_id
1 'polypeptide(L)'
;MTTELTEEEMRRALFGEPEAPASVIDTHEQDIAPEILIAEQTTIVKKKKLSKSFTPRLKVTLRVGNEFEGKMHEIVHEADTLSSIVAEQEATKIAKKKFRFVEIISVKSM
;
A
#
# COMPACT_ATOMS: atom_id res chain seq x y z
N MET A 1 -53.13 -27.80 -4.95
CA MET A 1 -52.37 -27.93 -3.69
C MET A 1 -51.21 -26.95 -3.76
N THR A 2 -51.36 -25.77 -3.19
CA THR A 2 -50.28 -24.76 -3.10
C THR A 2 -49.52 -25.00 -1.81
N THR A 3 -48.29 -25.50 -1.91
CA THR A 3 -47.40 -25.68 -0.77
C THR A 3 -46.79 -24.34 -0.44
N GLU A 4 -47.36 -23.63 0.53
CA GLU A 4 -46.80 -22.40 1.08
C GLU A 4 -45.53 -22.76 1.87
N LEU A 5 -44.40 -22.84 1.15
CA LEU A 5 -43.09 -22.93 1.78
C LEU A 5 -42.81 -21.60 2.48
N THR A 6 -42.35 -21.67 3.72
CA THR A 6 -41.96 -20.48 4.49
C THR A 6 -40.78 -19.79 3.80
N GLU A 7 -40.68 -18.46 3.90
CA GLU A 7 -39.61 -17.67 3.28
C GLU A 7 -38.22 -18.16 3.70
N GLU A 8 -38.04 -18.47 4.99
CA GLU A 8 -36.83 -19.07 5.52
C GLU A 8 -36.44 -20.37 4.81
N GLU A 9 -37.39 -21.18 4.38
CA GLU A 9 -37.13 -22.46 3.71
C GLU A 9 -36.73 -22.25 2.24
N MET A 10 -37.36 -21.29 1.57
CA MET A 10 -36.91 -20.84 0.24
C MET A 10 -35.49 -20.26 0.29
N ARG A 11 -35.18 -19.51 1.36
CA ARG A 11 -33.86 -18.90 1.54
C ARG A 11 -32.78 -19.96 1.80
N ARG A 12 -33.05 -20.96 2.64
CA ARG A 12 -32.13 -22.09 2.89
C ARG A 12 -31.86 -22.91 1.63
N ALA A 13 -32.88 -23.18 0.82
CA ALA A 13 -32.72 -23.93 -0.43
C ALA A 13 -31.87 -23.19 -1.47
N LEU A 14 -31.97 -21.85 -1.52
CA LEU A 14 -31.30 -21.03 -2.53
C LEU A 14 -29.87 -20.66 -2.14
N PHE A 15 -29.62 -20.44 -0.85
CA PHE A 15 -28.34 -19.92 -0.35
C PHE A 15 -27.58 -20.87 0.60
N GLY A 16 -28.16 -22.02 0.95
CA GLY A 16 -27.58 -22.98 1.91
C GLY A 16 -27.81 -22.57 3.37
N GLU A 17 -27.48 -23.46 4.31
CA GLU A 17 -27.50 -23.12 5.74
C GLU A 17 -26.35 -22.16 6.08
N PRO A 18 -26.60 -21.10 6.89
CA PRO A 18 -25.52 -20.23 7.33
C PRO A 18 -24.58 -21.00 8.26
N GLU A 19 -23.37 -21.25 7.79
CA GLU A 19 -22.27 -21.77 8.60
C GLU A 19 -21.93 -20.76 9.70
N ALA A 20 -22.09 -21.16 10.96
CA ALA A 20 -21.64 -20.36 12.09
C ALA A 20 -20.12 -20.23 12.01
N PRO A 21 -19.53 -19.01 12.02
CA PRO A 21 -18.09 -18.88 12.03
C PRO A 21 -17.57 -19.39 13.37
N ALA A 22 -16.94 -20.56 13.35
CA ALA A 22 -16.15 -21.05 14.46
C ALA A 22 -15.05 -20.03 14.76
N SER A 23 -15.13 -19.45 15.96
CA SER A 23 -14.09 -18.63 16.56
C SER A 23 -12.81 -19.47 16.69
N VAL A 24 -11.88 -19.32 15.75
CA VAL A 24 -10.50 -19.78 15.92
C VAL A 24 -9.63 -18.54 16.10
N ILE A 25 -9.61 -18.08 17.35
CA ILE A 25 -8.56 -17.21 17.86
C ILE A 25 -7.44 -18.19 18.26
N ASP A 26 -6.51 -18.44 17.36
CA ASP A 26 -5.27 -19.15 17.71
C ASP A 26 -4.14 -18.16 17.92
N THR A 27 -3.80 -18.06 19.20
CA THR A 27 -2.70 -17.38 19.86
C THR A 27 -1.36 -17.81 19.27
N HIS A 28 -0.69 -16.92 18.53
CA HIS A 28 0.74 -17.08 18.25
C HIS A 28 1.56 -16.55 19.44
N GLU A 29 1.67 -17.39 20.47
CA GLU A 29 2.76 -17.31 21.45
C GLU A 29 4.03 -17.91 20.82
N GLN A 30 5.00 -17.06 20.45
CA GLN A 30 6.40 -17.46 20.29
C GLN A 30 7.32 -16.35 20.80
N ASP A 31 7.49 -16.38 22.12
CA ASP A 31 8.78 -16.50 22.80
C ASP A 31 10.00 -15.84 22.13
N ILE A 32 10.34 -14.62 22.57
CA ILE A 32 11.72 -14.11 22.54
C ILE A 32 11.95 -13.33 23.84
N ALA A 33 12.64 -13.97 24.78
CA ALA A 33 13.13 -13.39 26.02
C ALA A 33 14.09 -12.20 25.77
N PRO A 34 14.10 -11.14 26.61
CA PRO A 34 14.99 -10.00 26.47
C PRO A 34 16.23 -10.18 27.34
N GLU A 35 17.38 -10.50 26.76
CA GLU A 35 18.66 -10.41 27.48
C GLU A 35 19.36 -9.08 27.19
N ILE A 36 19.31 -8.24 28.21
CA ILE A 36 19.82 -6.89 28.30
C ILE A 36 21.33 -6.98 28.59
N LEU A 37 22.17 -6.61 27.62
CA LEU A 37 23.54 -6.17 27.92
C LEU A 37 23.70 -4.72 27.46
N ILE A 38 23.56 -3.85 28.46
CA ILE A 38 23.85 -2.42 28.41
C ILE A 38 25.37 -2.26 28.33
N ALA A 39 25.87 -1.73 27.21
CA ALA A 39 27.21 -1.16 27.11
C ALA A 39 27.13 0.18 26.36
N GLU A 40 27.15 1.23 27.16
CA GLU A 40 27.55 2.62 26.94
C GLU A 40 27.11 3.39 25.68
N GLN A 41 26.34 4.43 25.98
CA GLN A 41 25.88 5.49 25.11
C GLN A 41 27.07 6.35 24.67
N THR A 42 27.27 6.51 23.36
CA THR A 42 27.89 7.72 22.82
C THR A 42 26.98 8.30 21.74
N THR A 43 26.50 9.48 22.10
CA THR A 43 25.65 10.44 21.40
C THR A 43 25.95 10.62 19.90
N ILE A 44 25.01 10.25 19.02
CA ILE A 44 24.63 11.08 17.86
C ILE A 44 23.13 10.90 17.60
N VAL A 45 22.38 11.94 17.93
CA VAL A 45 20.96 12.09 17.59
C VAL A 45 20.82 12.12 16.06
N LYS A 46 20.45 10.98 15.48
CA LYS A 46 19.70 10.96 14.23
C LYS A 46 18.43 10.18 14.51
N LYS A 47 17.35 10.95 14.67
CA LYS A 47 15.96 10.50 14.81
C LYS A 47 15.77 9.17 14.07
N LYS A 48 15.66 8.07 14.82
CA LYS A 48 15.28 6.77 14.27
C LYS A 48 13.93 6.98 13.61
N LYS A 49 13.93 7.11 12.28
CA LYS A 49 12.71 7.14 11.49
C LYS A 49 12.03 5.80 11.79
N LEU A 50 10.81 5.90 12.30
CA LEU A 50 9.87 4.80 12.50
C LEU A 50 10.04 3.80 11.35
N SER A 51 10.20 2.53 11.71
CA SER A 51 10.31 1.40 10.79
C SER A 51 9.21 1.49 9.73
N LYS A 52 9.58 1.88 8.51
CA LYS A 52 8.66 1.85 7.36
C LYS A 52 8.58 0.42 6.86
N SER A 53 7.82 -0.40 7.58
CA SER A 53 7.44 -1.72 7.09
C SER A 53 6.32 -1.56 6.07
N PHE A 54 6.70 -1.38 4.81
CA PHE A 54 6.24 -2.18 3.67
C PHE A 54 6.87 -1.61 2.40
N THR A 55 7.90 -2.33 1.95
CA THR A 55 8.59 -2.27 0.65
C THR A 55 7.68 -2.79 -0.44
N PRO A 56 7.41 -1.98 -1.48
CA PRO A 56 8.07 -2.17 -2.78
C PRO A 56 8.23 -0.82 -3.48
N ARG A 57 9.48 -0.40 -3.68
CA ARG A 57 9.77 0.97 -4.11
C ARG A 57 9.74 1.03 -5.63
N LEU A 58 8.56 1.36 -6.16
CA LEU A 58 8.45 1.72 -7.57
C LEU A 58 9.04 3.13 -7.75
N LYS A 59 10.03 3.22 -8.62
CA LYS A 59 10.65 4.46 -9.05
C LYS A 59 10.00 4.91 -10.35
N VAL A 60 9.24 6.00 -10.28
CA VAL A 60 8.62 6.63 -11.44
C VAL A 60 9.51 7.78 -11.88
N THR A 61 9.95 7.76 -13.13
CA THR A 61 10.69 8.86 -13.75
C THR A 61 9.75 9.63 -14.66
N LEU A 62 9.60 10.91 -14.40
CA LEU A 62 8.71 11.82 -15.11
C LEU A 62 9.54 12.91 -15.79
N ARG A 63 9.15 13.28 -17.00
CA ARG A 63 9.59 14.51 -17.65
C ARG A 63 8.58 15.61 -17.37
N VAL A 64 9.06 16.74 -16.83
CA VAL A 64 8.20 17.85 -16.43
C VAL A 64 8.68 19.17 -17.02
N GLY A 65 7.73 20.04 -17.35
CA GLY A 65 7.99 21.36 -17.94
C GLY A 65 6.84 22.32 -17.69
N ASN A 66 7.13 23.62 -17.73
CA ASN A 66 6.11 24.67 -17.68
C ASN A 66 5.89 25.34 -19.05
N GLU A 67 6.88 25.23 -19.94
CA GLU A 67 6.83 25.71 -21.32
C GLU A 67 6.57 24.52 -22.25
N PHE A 68 5.68 24.68 -23.22
CA PHE A 68 5.40 23.66 -24.22
C PHE A 68 6.56 23.61 -25.23
N GLU A 69 7.14 22.43 -25.46
CA GLU A 69 8.38 22.21 -26.24
C GLU A 69 9.63 22.97 -25.73
N GLY A 70 9.56 23.52 -24.51
CA GLY A 70 10.68 24.21 -23.87
C GLY A 70 11.60 23.28 -23.07
N LYS A 71 12.29 23.86 -22.09
CA LYS A 71 13.21 23.11 -21.22
C LYS A 71 12.45 22.13 -20.32
N MET A 72 12.60 20.85 -20.62
CA MET A 72 12.04 19.76 -19.82
C MET A 72 13.08 19.20 -18.86
N HIS A 73 12.65 18.91 -17.64
CA HIS A 73 13.49 18.36 -16.58
C HIS A 73 12.99 16.97 -16.19
N GLU A 74 13.91 16.07 -15.89
CA GLU A 74 13.57 14.76 -15.34
C GLU A 74 13.46 14.84 -13.83
N ILE A 75 12.36 14.32 -13.30
CA ILE A 75 12.15 14.17 -11.86
C ILE A 75 11.88 12.71 -11.53
N VAL A 76 12.35 12.29 -10.36
CA VAL A 76 12.16 10.95 -9.85
C VAL A 76 11.21 11.00 -8.67
N HIS A 77 10.17 10.18 -8.71
CA HIS A 77 9.27 9.95 -7.60
C HIS A 77 9.37 8.49 -7.14
N GLU A 78 9.59 8.30 -5.84
CA GLU A 78 9.56 6.97 -5.22
C GLU A 78 8.17 6.78 -4.60
N ALA A 79 7.46 5.75 -5.05
CA ALA A 79 6.17 5.36 -4.51
C ALA A 79 6.34 4.11 -3.62
N ASP A 80 5.70 4.11 -2.46
CA ASP A 80 5.71 3.00 -1.50
C ASP A 80 4.56 1.99 -1.79
N THR A 81 4.20 1.81 -3.07
CA THR A 81 3.08 0.97 -3.50
C THR A 81 3.52 -0.11 -4.49
N LEU A 82 2.85 -1.27 -4.46
CA LEU A 82 3.08 -2.38 -5.39
C LEU A 82 2.55 -2.12 -6.81
N SER A 83 1.59 -1.19 -6.95
CA SER A 83 0.85 -1.00 -8.19
C SER A 83 1.46 0.11 -9.02
N SER A 84 1.87 -0.22 -10.25
CA SER A 84 2.39 0.77 -11.21
C SER A 84 1.37 1.87 -11.50
N ILE A 85 0.09 1.52 -11.63
CA ILE A 85 -0.98 2.50 -11.91
C ILE A 85 -1.12 3.52 -10.77
N VAL A 86 -1.08 3.04 -9.53
CA VAL A 86 -1.17 3.93 -8.35
C VAL A 86 0.08 4.81 -8.28
N ALA A 87 1.26 4.24 -8.49
CA ALA A 87 2.51 4.98 -8.52
C ALA A 87 2.51 6.08 -9.60
N GLU A 88 2.00 5.80 -10.80
CA GLU A 88 1.87 6.79 -11.88
C GLU A 88 0.93 7.94 -11.52
N GLN A 89 -0.22 7.62 -10.92
CA GLN A 89 -1.19 8.63 -10.49
C GLN A 89 -0.62 9.53 -9.39
N GLU A 90 0.04 8.95 -8.38
CA GLU A 90 0.68 9.70 -7.31
C GLU A 90 1.79 10.62 -7.85
N ALA A 91 2.67 10.07 -8.69
CA ALA A 91 3.76 10.80 -9.32
C ALA A 91 3.22 11.97 -10.17
N THR A 92 2.20 11.72 -11.00
CA THR A 92 1.57 12.74 -11.85
C THR A 92 0.88 13.82 -11.01
N LYS A 93 0.18 13.43 -9.94
CA LYS A 93 -0.50 14.37 -9.04
C LYS A 93 0.50 15.29 -8.35
N ILE A 94 1.65 14.77 -7.94
CA ILE A 94 2.72 15.56 -7.31
C ILE A 94 3.36 16.50 -8.34
N ALA A 95 3.65 16.02 -9.55
CA ALA A 95 4.25 16.81 -10.62
C ALA A 95 3.33 17.96 -11.07
N LYS A 96 2.04 17.70 -11.29
CA LYS A 96 1.05 18.70 -11.71
C LYS A 96 0.83 19.83 -10.71
N LYS A 97 1.25 19.67 -9.45
CA LYS A 97 1.22 20.79 -8.47
C LYS A 97 2.18 21.91 -8.84
N LYS A 98 3.29 21.60 -9.53
CA LYS A 98 4.36 22.56 -9.84
C LYS A 98 4.56 22.78 -11.34
N PHE A 99 4.16 21.82 -12.17
CA PHE A 99 4.44 21.83 -13.61
C PHE A 99 3.15 21.71 -14.42
N ARG A 100 3.07 22.46 -15.52
CA ARG A 100 1.92 22.43 -16.43
C ARG A 100 1.92 21.18 -17.30
N PHE A 101 3.08 20.77 -17.78
CA PHE A 101 3.27 19.60 -18.65
C PHE A 101 4.01 18.52 -17.89
N VAL A 102 3.44 17.31 -17.89
CA VAL A 102 3.95 16.14 -17.18
C VAL A 102 3.80 14.94 -18.10
N GLU A 103 4.91 14.24 -18.34
CA GLU A 103 4.99 13.05 -19.16
C GLU A 103 5.70 11.95 -18.35
N ILE A 104 5.19 10.73 -18.40
CA ILE A 104 5.77 9.59 -17.68
C ILE A 104 6.74 8.88 -18.61
N ILE A 105 8.00 8.75 -18.21
CA ILE A 105 9.04 8.08 -19.02
C ILE A 105 9.10 6.60 -18.67
N SER A 106 9.17 6.28 -17.37
CA SER A 106 9.34 4.90 -16.92
C SER A 106 8.85 4.69 -15.49
N VAL A 107 8.38 3.48 -15.23
CA VAL A 107 8.11 2.95 -13.89
C VAL A 107 8.96 1.72 -13.72
N LYS A 108 9.87 1.73 -12.75
CA LYS A 108 10.80 0.63 -12.51
C LYS A 108 10.76 0.21 -11.05
N SER A 109 10.70 -1.09 -10.79
CA SER A 109 10.98 -1.60 -9.44
C SER A 109 12.45 -1.37 -9.10
N MET A 110 12.71 -0.85 -7.89
CA MET A 110 14.05 -0.82 -7.30
C MET A 110 14.54 -2.23 -6.98
#